data_AF-A0A9W8QQK5-F1
#
_entry.id   AF-A0A9W8QQK5-F1
#
_cell.length_a   1.000
_cell.length_b   1.000
_cell.length_c   1.000
_cell.angle_alpha   90.00
_cell.angle_beta   90.00
_cell.angle_gamma   90.00
#
_symmetry.space_group_name_H-M   'P 1'
#
loop_
_entity.id
_entity.type
_entity.pdbx_description
1 polymer ?
#
loop_
_entity_poly.entity_id
_entity_poly.type
_entity_poly.pdbx_seq_one_letter_code
_entity_poly.pdbx_strand_id
1 'polypeptide(L)'
;MWATTLDDFHSLALSVTRRLVQTTLFISMSRIRAKSELRPETRNIVRKRDVEAAVASLGLSHNANDLWRKSARRLRLNVYENPPTRGDEEEEEEEPMTYEEVEAELSNEEPARAKSEDSDVERVKLEARSTDEVDDSAVDDDSDSPGKPKDEEERAVNREINEVLWYSAAGIRDLQSTRRALKLRIETERRQERHADAVDEYASYTAETDMWELLQKAPPAQRPRTVPNPARMALQRSNLDVESLYAMNRTWADGLEYQAEWETLHRPVEPVNHDTEDDDN
;
A
#
# COMPACT_ATOMS: atom_id res chain seq x y z
N MET A 1 0.49 10.97 -49.30
CA MET A 1 1.17 10.75 -48.00
C MET A 1 0.13 10.49 -46.89
N TRP A 2 -0.77 9.51 -47.07
CA TRP A 2 -1.82 9.18 -46.09
C TRP A 2 -1.73 7.73 -45.58
N ALA A 3 -1.04 6.87 -46.32
CA ALA A 3 -0.90 5.45 -45.96
C ALA A 3 -0.01 5.22 -44.73
N THR A 4 1.01 6.07 -44.52
CA THR A 4 1.97 5.91 -43.41
C THR A 4 1.44 6.44 -42.08
N THR A 5 0.62 7.50 -42.09
CA THR A 5 0.13 8.12 -40.85
C THR A 5 -0.89 7.25 -40.10
N LEU A 6 -1.74 6.54 -40.84
CA LEU A 6 -2.66 5.56 -40.25
C LEU A 6 -1.92 4.35 -39.69
N ASP A 7 -0.85 3.92 -40.36
CA ASP A 7 -0.02 2.81 -39.91
C ASP A 7 0.78 3.18 -38.64
N ASP A 8 1.30 4.41 -38.58
CA ASP A 8 1.96 4.97 -37.39
C ASP A 8 0.98 5.09 -36.21
N PHE A 9 -0.24 5.56 -36.46
CA PHE A 9 -1.29 5.64 -35.43
C PHE A 9 -1.68 4.25 -34.91
N HIS A 10 -1.87 3.29 -35.82
CA HIS A 10 -2.18 1.92 -35.46
C HIS A 10 -1.04 1.28 -34.65
N SER A 11 0.22 1.49 -35.07
CA SER A 11 1.41 1.03 -34.34
C SER A 11 1.50 1.65 -32.95
N LEU A 12 1.22 2.95 -32.82
CA LEU A 12 1.19 3.64 -31.53
C LEU A 12 0.07 3.09 -30.64
N ALA A 13 -1.14 2.94 -31.16
CA ALA A 13 -2.27 2.37 -30.43
C ALA A 13 -1.98 0.95 -29.94
N LEU A 14 -1.40 0.09 -30.78
CA LEU A 14 -0.96 -1.25 -30.40
C LEU A 14 0.13 -1.23 -29.32
N SER A 15 1.10 -0.32 -29.44
CA SER A 15 2.19 -0.23 -28.45
C SER A 15 1.67 0.19 -27.06
N VAL A 16 0.77 1.18 -27.01
CA VAL A 16 0.17 1.70 -25.77
C VAL A 16 -0.76 0.66 -25.16
N THR A 17 -1.64 0.05 -25.95
CA THR A 17 -2.56 -1.00 -25.46
C THR A 17 -1.82 -2.23 -24.98
N ARG A 18 -0.80 -2.70 -25.71
CA ARG A 18 0.05 -3.82 -25.28
C ARG A 18 0.74 -3.50 -23.96
N ARG A 19 1.33 -2.31 -23.83
CA ARG A 19 2.00 -1.88 -22.59
C ARG A 19 1.01 -1.81 -21.42
N LEU A 20 -0.19 -1.28 -21.64
CA LEU A 20 -1.25 -1.21 -20.63
C LEU A 20 -1.73 -2.61 -20.19
N VAL A 21 -1.97 -3.52 -21.15
CA VAL A 21 -2.38 -4.90 -20.83
C VAL A 21 -1.26 -5.64 -20.10
N GLN A 22 -0.01 -5.46 -20.49
CA GLN A 22 1.12 -6.11 -19.82
C GLN A 22 1.31 -5.60 -18.39
N THR A 23 1.25 -4.29 -18.14
CA THR A 23 1.39 -3.75 -16.79
C THR A 23 0.21 -4.10 -15.90
N THR A 24 -1.02 -4.12 -16.43
CA THR A 24 -2.20 -4.56 -15.66
C THR A 24 -2.11 -6.04 -15.28
N LEU A 25 -1.66 -6.90 -16.20
CA LEU A 25 -1.41 -8.31 -15.90
C LEU A 25 -0.30 -8.45 -14.85
N PHE A 26 0.81 -7.72 -14.97
CA PHE A 26 1.88 -7.78 -13.97
C PHE A 26 1.40 -7.36 -12.57
N ILE A 27 0.69 -6.24 -12.46
CA ILE A 27 0.17 -5.74 -11.19
C ILE A 27 -0.85 -6.71 -10.60
N SER A 28 -1.79 -7.20 -11.42
CA SER A 28 -2.80 -8.17 -10.96
C SER A 28 -2.19 -9.50 -10.56
N MET A 29 -1.19 -10.01 -11.28
CA MET A 29 -0.46 -11.23 -10.92
C MET A 29 0.35 -11.05 -9.64
N SER A 30 1.03 -9.91 -9.48
CA SER A 30 1.75 -9.57 -8.25
C SER A 30 0.81 -9.58 -7.05
N ARG A 31 -0.36 -8.91 -7.17
CA ARG A 31 -1.41 -8.92 -6.16
C ARG A 31 -1.95 -10.33 -5.90
N ILE A 32 -2.23 -11.11 -6.94
CA ILE A 32 -2.72 -12.48 -6.81
C ILE A 32 -1.71 -13.32 -6.06
N ARG A 33 -0.43 -13.28 -6.45
CA ARG A 33 0.64 -14.05 -5.79
C ARG A 33 0.74 -13.69 -4.31
N ALA A 34 0.91 -12.41 -4.00
CA ALA A 34 1.02 -11.93 -2.61
C ALA A 34 -0.21 -12.29 -1.77
N LYS A 35 -1.41 -12.22 -2.35
CA LYS A 35 -2.66 -12.53 -1.64
C LYS A 35 -2.97 -14.02 -1.59
N SER A 36 -2.55 -14.80 -2.59
CA SER A 36 -2.77 -16.25 -2.66
C SER A 36 -1.96 -17.00 -1.61
N GLU A 37 -0.78 -16.48 -1.28
CA GLU A 37 0.07 -16.96 -0.18
C GLU A 37 -0.64 -16.81 1.18
N LEU A 38 -1.42 -15.74 1.36
CA LEU A 38 -2.18 -15.48 2.58
C LEU A 38 -3.59 -16.10 2.57
N ARG A 39 -4.18 -16.28 1.39
CA ARG A 39 -5.55 -16.76 1.20
C ARG A 39 -5.61 -17.62 -0.07
N PRO A 40 -5.65 -18.95 0.05
CA PRO A 40 -5.68 -19.85 -1.11
C PRO A 40 -6.95 -19.69 -1.96
N GLU A 41 -8.04 -19.15 -1.40
CA GLU A 41 -9.29 -18.84 -2.13
C GLU A 41 -9.22 -17.57 -3.00
N THR A 42 -8.04 -16.99 -3.20
CA THR A 42 -7.89 -15.77 -4.00
C THR A 42 -8.23 -16.04 -5.47
N ARG A 43 -9.28 -15.38 -5.97
CA ARG A 43 -9.70 -15.49 -7.36
C ARG A 43 -8.70 -14.84 -8.32
N ASN A 44 -8.41 -15.53 -9.42
CA ASN A 44 -7.56 -15.07 -10.53
C ASN A 44 -8.33 -14.12 -11.46
N ILE A 45 -8.66 -12.93 -10.96
CA ILE A 45 -9.43 -11.92 -11.69
C ILE A 45 -8.70 -10.58 -11.63
N VAL A 46 -8.62 -9.89 -12.76
CA VAL A 46 -8.12 -8.51 -12.84
C VAL A 46 -9.17 -7.56 -12.27
N ARG A 47 -8.78 -6.73 -11.30
CA ARG A 47 -9.68 -5.77 -10.65
C ARG A 47 -9.48 -4.38 -11.24
N LYS A 48 -10.49 -3.51 -11.09
CA LYS A 48 -10.41 -2.09 -11.50
C LYS A 48 -9.19 -1.39 -10.92
N ARG A 49 -8.87 -1.64 -9.64
CA ARG A 49 -7.68 -1.10 -8.97
C ARG A 49 -6.36 -1.53 -9.62
N ASP A 50 -6.30 -2.74 -10.19
CA ASP A 50 -5.11 -3.22 -10.90
C ASP A 50 -4.92 -2.41 -12.21
N VAL A 51 -6.02 -1.97 -12.83
CA VAL A 51 -6.02 -1.08 -14.01
C VAL A 51 -5.64 0.34 -13.67
N GLU A 52 -6.23 0.91 -12.62
CA GLU A 52 -5.91 2.26 -12.13
C GLU A 52 -4.42 2.37 -11.74
N ALA A 53 -3.88 1.38 -11.03
CA ALA A 53 -2.46 1.34 -10.69
C ALA A 53 -1.55 1.22 -11.93
N ALA A 54 -1.97 0.48 -12.97
CA ALA A 54 -1.23 0.40 -14.22
C ALA A 54 -1.21 1.72 -14.99
N VAL A 55 -2.36 2.42 -15.05
CA VAL A 55 -2.49 3.75 -15.66
C VAL A 55 -1.56 4.75 -14.95
N ALA A 56 -1.58 4.76 -13.61
CA ALA A 56 -0.68 5.59 -12.80
C ALA A 56 0.81 5.25 -13.05
N SER A 57 1.16 3.96 -13.09
CA SER A 57 2.54 3.49 -13.33
C SER A 57 3.07 3.86 -14.71
N LEU A 58 2.18 3.97 -15.69
CA LEU A 58 2.51 4.39 -17.05
C LEU A 58 2.51 5.91 -17.25
N GLY A 59 2.17 6.69 -16.21
CA GLY A 59 2.06 8.14 -16.28
C GLY A 59 0.91 8.62 -17.18
N LEU A 60 -0.11 7.77 -17.39
CA LEU A 60 -1.27 8.10 -18.19
C LEU A 60 -2.30 8.87 -17.36
N SER A 61 -3.03 9.79 -17.99
CA SER A 61 -4.12 10.51 -17.33
C SER A 61 -5.29 9.56 -17.04
N HIS A 62 -5.81 9.60 -15.82
CA HIS A 62 -6.93 8.74 -15.40
C HIS A 62 -8.25 9.13 -16.08
N ASN A 63 -8.40 10.42 -16.43
CA ASN A 63 -9.61 10.98 -17.01
C ASN A 63 -9.32 11.48 -18.43
N ALA A 64 -9.62 10.65 -19.42
CA ALA A 64 -9.58 11.07 -20.82
C ALA A 64 -10.73 12.04 -21.17
N ASN A 65 -11.78 12.10 -20.35
CA ASN A 65 -12.95 12.93 -20.59
C ASN A 65 -12.57 14.41 -20.74
N ASP A 66 -11.74 14.96 -19.85
CA ASP A 66 -11.26 16.35 -19.96
C ASP A 66 -10.49 16.63 -21.26
N LEU A 67 -9.71 15.63 -21.73
CA LEU A 67 -8.96 15.74 -22.96
C LEU A 67 -9.88 15.72 -24.20
N TRP A 68 -10.97 14.97 -24.15
CA TRP A 68 -11.97 14.88 -25.21
C TRP A 68 -12.93 16.07 -25.21
N ARG A 69 -13.33 16.55 -24.03
CA ARG A 69 -14.13 17.76 -23.86
C ARG A 69 -13.47 18.96 -24.52
N LYS A 70 -12.17 19.16 -24.29
CA LYS A 70 -11.39 20.26 -24.89
C LYS A 70 -10.89 19.94 -26.31
N SER A 71 -11.30 18.82 -26.91
CA SER A 71 -10.75 18.38 -28.20
C SER A 71 -11.11 19.33 -29.34
N ALA A 72 -12.33 19.85 -29.38
CA ALA A 72 -12.78 20.81 -30.38
C ALA A 72 -11.90 22.06 -30.37
N ARG A 73 -11.66 22.65 -29.19
CA ARG A 73 -10.78 23.81 -29.02
C ARG A 73 -9.30 23.48 -29.33
N ARG A 74 -8.81 22.32 -28.89
CA ARG A 74 -7.41 21.89 -29.10
C ARG A 74 -7.08 21.62 -30.57
N LEU A 75 -8.03 21.03 -31.29
CA LEU A 75 -7.89 20.66 -32.70
C LEU A 75 -8.46 21.72 -33.65
N ARG A 76 -9.06 22.80 -33.12
CA ARG A 76 -9.71 23.88 -33.87
C ARG A 76 -10.79 23.36 -34.82
N LEU A 77 -11.63 22.46 -34.29
CA LEU A 77 -12.75 21.86 -35.03
C LEU A 77 -13.98 22.74 -34.86
N ASN A 78 -14.68 22.98 -35.98
CA ASN A 78 -16.02 23.54 -35.96
C ASN A 78 -17.00 22.40 -35.70
N VAL A 79 -17.81 22.53 -34.65
CA VAL A 79 -18.82 21.53 -34.26
C VAL A 79 -20.18 22.15 -34.53
N TYR A 80 -21.09 21.36 -35.09
CA TYR A 80 -22.45 21.76 -35.44
C TYR A 80 -23.43 20.85 -34.70
N GLU A 81 -24.59 21.37 -34.29
CA GLU A 81 -25.62 20.59 -33.59
C GLU A 81 -26.22 19.56 -34.56
N ASN A 82 -26.61 20.02 -35.75
CA ASN A 82 -26.95 19.15 -36.86
C ASN A 82 -25.86 19.26 -37.95
N PRO A 83 -25.23 18.15 -38.35
CA PRO A 83 -24.28 18.19 -39.45
C PRO A 83 -25.02 18.59 -40.73
N PRO A 84 -24.48 19.52 -41.54
CA PRO A 84 -25.17 19.98 -42.74
C PRO A 84 -25.40 18.80 -43.69
N THR A 85 -26.67 18.54 -44.04
CA THR A 85 -27.02 17.48 -44.98
C THR A 85 -26.50 17.86 -46.36
N ARG A 86 -25.64 17.00 -46.91
CA ARG A 86 -24.98 17.25 -48.21
C ARG A 86 -26.00 17.06 -49.35
N GLY A 87 -26.81 18.07 -49.63
CA GLY A 87 -27.78 18.04 -50.72
C GLY A 87 -28.93 19.03 -50.64
N ASP A 88 -29.17 19.64 -49.48
CA ASP A 88 -30.32 20.53 -49.28
C ASP A 88 -29.83 21.98 -49.28
N GLU A 89 -30.00 22.66 -50.41
CA GLU A 89 -29.63 24.08 -50.60
C GLU A 89 -30.55 25.06 -49.83
N GLU A 90 -31.52 24.55 -49.07
CA GLU A 90 -32.59 25.33 -48.42
C GLU A 90 -32.57 25.26 -46.88
N GLU A 91 -31.70 24.45 -46.26
CA GLU A 91 -31.52 24.47 -44.79
C GLU A 91 -30.57 25.63 -44.44
N GLU A 92 -31.04 26.53 -43.57
CA GLU A 92 -30.23 27.62 -43.03
C GLU A 92 -28.91 27.04 -42.51
N GLU A 93 -27.77 27.50 -43.04
CA GLU A 93 -26.45 27.05 -42.60
C GLU A 93 -26.33 27.30 -41.09
N GLU A 94 -26.55 26.25 -40.28
CA GLU A 94 -26.45 26.35 -38.82
C GLU A 94 -25.07 26.90 -38.48
N GLU A 95 -25.03 27.98 -37.68
CA GLU A 95 -23.77 28.55 -37.23
C GLU A 95 -23.02 27.52 -36.37
N PRO A 96 -21.68 27.41 -36.51
CA PRO A 96 -20.92 26.47 -35.70
C PRO A 96 -21.03 26.85 -34.22
N MET A 97 -21.29 25.85 -33.38
CA MET A 97 -21.37 26.03 -31.93
C MET A 97 -20.08 26.63 -31.38
N THR A 98 -20.23 27.46 -30.36
CA THR A 98 -19.06 28.06 -29.70
C THR A 98 -18.30 27.00 -28.89
N TYR A 99 -16.99 27.17 -28.73
CA TYR A 99 -16.20 26.20 -27.95
C TYR A 99 -16.67 26.06 -26.49
N GLU A 100 -17.26 27.10 -25.91
CA GLU A 100 -17.78 27.06 -24.54
C GLU A 100 -19.05 26.22 -24.45
N GLU A 101 -19.93 26.35 -25.44
CA GLU A 101 -21.16 25.57 -25.59
C GLU A 101 -20.85 24.08 -25.82
N VAL A 102 -19.96 23.76 -26.75
CA VAL A 102 -19.50 22.37 -27.01
C VAL A 102 -18.89 21.74 -25.75
N GLU A 103 -18.06 22.49 -25.01
CA GLU A 103 -17.45 21.98 -23.78
C GLU A 103 -18.47 21.81 -22.65
N ALA A 104 -19.54 22.60 -22.62
CA ALA A 104 -20.63 22.50 -21.66
C ALA A 104 -21.54 21.29 -21.99
N GLU A 105 -21.88 21.07 -23.26
CA GLU A 105 -22.66 19.90 -23.67
C GLU A 105 -21.92 18.58 -23.38
N LEU A 106 -20.62 18.52 -23.69
CA LEU A 106 -19.78 17.35 -23.41
C LEU A 106 -19.50 17.14 -21.92
N SER A 107 -19.89 18.06 -21.04
CA SER A 107 -19.65 17.96 -19.59
C SER A 107 -20.66 17.08 -18.84
N ASN A 108 -21.79 16.74 -19.47
CA ASN A 108 -22.96 16.14 -18.80
C ASN A 108 -23.38 14.74 -19.29
N GLU A 109 -22.42 13.87 -19.62
CA GLU A 109 -22.66 12.43 -19.61
C GLU A 109 -21.85 11.78 -18.48
N GLU A 110 -22.41 11.79 -17.27
CA GLU A 110 -22.11 10.69 -16.35
C GLU A 110 -22.49 9.38 -17.06
N PRO A 111 -21.64 8.34 -17.09
CA PRO A 111 -22.03 7.08 -17.68
C PRO A 111 -23.23 6.55 -16.90
N ALA A 112 -24.41 6.63 -17.51
CA ALA A 112 -25.60 5.93 -17.08
C ALA A 112 -25.19 4.46 -16.89
N ARG A 113 -25.07 4.07 -15.62
CA ARG A 113 -24.91 2.71 -15.15
C ARG A 113 -25.88 1.84 -15.95
N ALA A 114 -25.37 1.09 -16.91
CA ALA A 114 -26.15 0.16 -17.70
C ALA A 114 -26.85 -0.80 -16.74
N LYS A 115 -28.14 -0.53 -16.48
CA LYS A 115 -29.05 -1.48 -15.88
C LYS A 115 -29.32 -2.50 -16.99
N SER A 116 -28.58 -3.60 -16.97
CA SER A 116 -28.96 -4.79 -17.71
C SER A 116 -30.18 -5.39 -17.00
N GLU A 117 -31.36 -5.03 -17.50
CA GLU A 117 -32.56 -5.86 -17.37
C GLU A 117 -32.46 -6.95 -18.44
N ASP A 118 -32.11 -8.18 -18.02
CA ASP A 118 -32.65 -9.38 -18.65
C ASP A 118 -32.77 -10.49 -17.60
N SER A 119 -33.71 -11.36 -17.91
CA SER A 119 -34.65 -12.11 -17.11
C SER A 119 -34.14 -13.42 -16.51
N ASP A 120 -34.83 -13.79 -15.42
CA ASP A 120 -35.27 -15.13 -15.04
C ASP A 120 -34.27 -16.30 -15.00
N VAL A 121 -33.87 -16.65 -13.78
CA VAL A 121 -34.00 -18.03 -13.30
C VAL A 121 -34.26 -18.05 -11.79
N GLU A 122 -35.45 -18.53 -11.44
CA GLU A 122 -35.88 -18.84 -10.08
C GLU A 122 -34.99 -19.94 -9.44
N ARG A 123 -34.49 -19.63 -8.25
CA ARG A 123 -34.74 -20.39 -7.00
C ARG A 123 -33.98 -21.70 -6.76
N VAL A 124 -32.93 -21.62 -5.93
CA VAL A 124 -32.73 -22.56 -4.81
C VAL A 124 -32.30 -21.79 -3.56
N LYS A 125 -33.16 -21.88 -2.54
CA LYS A 125 -33.02 -21.37 -1.17
C LYS A 125 -32.08 -22.27 -0.37
N LEU A 126 -30.93 -21.76 0.07
CA LEU A 126 -30.20 -22.28 1.24
C LEU A 126 -29.51 -21.13 1.99
N GLU A 127 -29.61 -21.19 3.30
CA GLU A 127 -29.43 -20.09 4.24
C GLU A 127 -27.97 -19.73 4.57
N ALA A 128 -27.79 -18.42 4.83
CA ALA A 128 -26.90 -17.81 5.83
C ALA A 128 -25.36 -17.95 5.72
N ARG A 129 -24.71 -16.89 5.22
CA ARG A 129 -23.87 -16.00 6.08
C ARG A 129 -23.41 -14.73 5.34
N SER A 130 -23.97 -13.61 5.79
CA SER A 130 -23.55 -12.21 5.68
C SER A 130 -22.20 -11.93 5.00
N THR A 131 -22.29 -11.39 3.78
CA THR A 131 -21.33 -10.45 3.21
C THR A 131 -21.72 -9.05 3.68
N ASP A 132 -20.89 -8.42 4.49
CA ASP A 132 -20.96 -6.98 4.73
C ASP A 132 -19.71 -6.36 4.12
N GLU A 133 -19.93 -5.61 3.03
CA GLU A 133 -19.01 -4.60 2.52
C GLU A 133 -19.20 -3.37 3.41
N VAL A 134 -18.28 -3.12 4.33
CA VAL A 134 -18.24 -1.84 5.06
C VAL A 134 -17.56 -0.80 4.17
N ASP A 135 -18.42 -0.09 3.45
CA ASP A 135 -18.33 1.36 3.29
C ASP A 135 -18.48 2.00 4.67
N ASP A 136 -17.47 2.72 5.14
CA ASP A 136 -17.70 3.80 6.10
C ASP A 136 -16.53 4.79 6.09
N SER A 137 -16.86 6.04 5.78
CA SER A 137 -15.99 7.19 5.91
C SER A 137 -15.84 7.55 7.39
N ALA A 138 -14.84 6.99 8.06
CA ALA A 138 -14.40 7.53 9.34
C ALA A 138 -13.45 8.71 9.10
N VAL A 139 -14.04 9.86 8.73
CA VAL A 139 -13.43 11.17 9.01
C VAL A 139 -13.55 11.33 10.52
N ASP A 140 -12.48 11.01 11.24
CA ASP A 140 -12.40 11.21 12.69
C ASP A 140 -12.34 12.73 12.92
N ASP A 141 -13.46 13.28 13.37
CA ASP A 141 -13.62 14.68 13.74
C ASP A 141 -12.73 14.96 14.96
N ASP A 142 -11.65 15.68 14.70
CA ASP A 142 -10.62 16.10 15.66
C ASP A 142 -11.18 17.20 16.59
N SER A 143 -12.21 16.85 17.36
CA SER A 143 -12.72 17.71 18.42
C SER A 143 -11.86 17.52 19.66
N ASP A 144 -10.81 18.34 19.72
CA ASP A 144 -9.79 18.45 20.77
C ASP A 144 -10.44 18.93 22.10
N SER A 145 -11.17 18.03 22.76
CA SER A 145 -11.72 18.22 24.09
C SER A 145 -10.82 17.49 25.10
N PRO A 146 -10.27 18.17 26.12
CA PRO A 146 -9.39 17.54 27.11
C PRO A 146 -10.22 16.58 27.97
N GLY A 147 -10.34 15.33 27.49
CA GLY A 147 -10.94 14.25 28.25
C GLY A 147 -10.03 13.84 29.41
N LYS A 148 -10.50 12.91 30.24
CA LYS A 148 -9.72 12.46 31.40
C LYS A 148 -8.44 11.75 30.91
N PRO A 149 -7.36 11.72 31.70
CA PRO A 149 -6.07 11.16 31.26
C PRO A 149 -6.14 9.69 30.81
N LYS A 150 -7.11 8.92 31.33
CA LYS A 150 -7.36 7.54 30.85
C LYS A 150 -7.94 7.50 29.43
N ASP A 151 -8.80 8.46 29.09
CA ASP A 151 -9.42 8.56 27.78
C ASP A 151 -8.37 8.98 26.73
N GLU A 152 -7.37 9.77 27.13
CA GLU A 152 -6.24 10.16 26.29
C GLU A 152 -5.31 8.98 25.96
N GLU A 153 -4.96 8.17 26.97
CA GLU A 153 -4.17 6.95 26.75
C GLU A 153 -4.90 5.97 25.83
N GLU A 154 -6.21 5.77 26.02
CA GLU A 154 -7.00 4.89 25.15
C GLU A 154 -7.08 5.40 23.70
N ARG A 155 -7.22 6.72 23.51
CA ARG A 155 -7.15 7.34 22.18
C ARG A 155 -5.80 7.13 21.51
N ALA A 156 -4.71 7.31 22.26
CA ALA A 156 -3.36 7.10 21.74
C ALA A 156 -3.14 5.63 21.31
N VAL A 157 -3.59 4.67 22.13
CA VAL A 157 -3.54 3.24 21.78
C VAL A 157 -4.37 2.95 20.53
N ASN A 158 -5.56 3.53 20.38
CA ASN A 158 -6.39 3.34 19.20
C ASN A 158 -5.75 3.93 17.92
N ARG A 159 -5.05 5.06 18.02
CA ARG A 159 -4.27 5.62 16.90
C ARG A 159 -3.18 4.65 16.43
N GLU A 160 -2.40 4.11 17.36
CA GLU A 160 -1.36 3.12 17.03
C GLU A 160 -1.94 1.84 16.43
N ILE A 161 -3.09 1.36 16.92
CA ILE A 161 -3.79 0.22 16.31
C ILE A 161 -4.16 0.53 14.86
N ASN A 162 -4.71 1.71 14.60
CA ASN A 162 -5.09 2.12 13.25
C ASN A 162 -3.87 2.26 12.35
N GLU A 163 -2.77 2.84 12.83
CA GLU A 163 -1.51 2.92 12.08
C GLU A 163 -1.00 1.53 11.68
N VAL A 164 -1.01 0.56 12.60
CA VAL A 164 -0.62 -0.82 12.29
C VAL A 164 -1.57 -1.47 11.28
N LEU A 165 -2.88 -1.25 11.40
CA LEU A 165 -3.85 -1.84 10.47
C LEU A 165 -3.73 -1.25 9.04
N TRP A 166 -3.52 0.06 8.92
CA TRP A 166 -3.48 0.75 7.63
C TRP A 166 -2.12 0.67 6.94
N TYR A 167 -1.02 0.80 7.69
CA TYR A 167 0.33 0.90 7.15
C TYR A 167 1.13 -0.40 7.22
N SER A 168 0.60 -1.47 7.82
CA SER A 168 1.28 -2.77 7.77
C SER A 168 1.29 -3.33 6.35
N ALA A 169 2.50 -3.65 5.87
CA ALA A 169 2.74 -4.30 4.59
C ALA A 169 1.99 -5.65 4.43
N ALA A 170 1.58 -6.28 5.54
CA ALA A 170 0.86 -7.54 5.54
C ALA A 170 -0.65 -7.41 5.21
N GLY A 171 -1.19 -6.18 5.11
CA GLY A 171 -2.61 -5.97 4.83
C GLY A 171 -3.52 -6.64 5.87
N ILE A 172 -3.28 -6.31 7.15
CA ILE A 172 -3.97 -6.93 8.30
C ILE A 172 -5.47 -6.72 8.14
N ARG A 173 -6.23 -7.81 8.26
CA ARG A 173 -7.69 -7.70 8.26
C ARG A 173 -8.14 -6.97 9.52
N ASP A 174 -8.99 -5.96 9.35
CA ASP A 174 -9.66 -5.30 10.45
C ASP A 174 -10.74 -6.24 11.03
N LEU A 175 -10.34 -7.05 12.02
CA LEU A 175 -11.24 -7.88 12.81
C LEU A 175 -11.19 -7.42 14.26
N GLN A 176 -12.30 -7.62 14.97
CA GLN A 176 -12.35 -7.35 16.41
C GLN A 176 -11.34 -8.19 17.20
N SER A 177 -11.00 -9.40 16.74
CA SER A 177 -9.98 -10.24 17.36
C SER A 177 -8.56 -9.68 17.16
N THR A 178 -8.23 -9.19 15.96
CA THR A 178 -6.92 -8.60 15.66
C THR A 178 -6.75 -7.28 16.40
N ARG A 179 -7.79 -6.43 16.44
CA ARG A 179 -7.79 -5.22 17.26
C ARG A 179 -7.58 -5.48 18.75
N ARG A 180 -8.23 -6.48 19.34
CA ARG A 180 -8.02 -6.85 20.75
C ARG A 180 -6.59 -7.34 21.01
N ALA A 181 -6.04 -8.14 20.11
CA ALA A 181 -4.68 -8.64 20.23
C ALA A 181 -3.64 -7.51 20.10
N LEU A 182 -3.84 -6.59 19.15
CA LEU A 182 -3.04 -5.38 19.00
C LEU A 182 -3.13 -4.48 20.23
N LYS A 183 -4.34 -4.25 20.76
CA LYS A 183 -4.55 -3.47 21.97
C LYS A 183 -3.78 -4.04 23.16
N LEU A 184 -3.92 -5.35 23.42
CA LEU A 184 -3.20 -6.01 24.51
C LEU A 184 -1.69 -5.85 24.35
N ARG A 185 -1.19 -5.97 23.12
CA ARG A 185 0.24 -5.85 22.82
C ARG A 185 0.76 -4.43 23.02
N ILE A 186 0.12 -3.43 22.45
CA ILE A 186 0.47 -2.02 22.60
C ILE A 186 0.46 -1.62 24.07
N GLU A 187 -0.55 -2.07 24.84
CA GLU A 187 -0.58 -1.84 26.28
C GLU A 187 0.60 -2.51 27.01
N THR A 188 1.02 -3.70 26.59
CA THR A 188 2.20 -4.37 27.18
C THR A 188 3.50 -3.64 26.84
N GLU A 189 3.66 -3.17 25.60
CA GLU A 189 4.81 -2.41 25.13
C GLU A 189 4.95 -1.08 25.88
N ARG A 190 3.87 -0.30 25.98
CA ARG A 190 3.85 0.93 26.76
C ARG A 190 4.13 0.72 28.25
N ARG A 191 3.79 -0.45 28.82
CA ARG A 191 4.20 -0.79 30.21
C ARG A 191 5.69 -1.08 30.30
N GLN A 192 6.27 -1.70 29.28
CA GLN A 192 7.71 -1.95 29.20
C GLN A 192 8.49 -0.65 29.02
N GLU A 193 8.01 0.26 28.17
CA GLU A 193 8.61 1.58 27.96
C GLU A 193 8.67 2.40 29.27
N ARG A 194 7.53 2.55 29.97
CA ARG A 194 7.52 3.21 31.29
C ARG A 194 8.47 2.58 32.31
N HIS A 195 8.68 1.27 32.22
CA HIS A 195 9.63 0.58 33.09
C HIS A 195 11.07 0.90 32.68
N ALA A 196 11.37 0.93 31.39
CA ALA A 196 12.68 1.34 30.87
C ALA A 196 12.99 2.79 31.29
N ASP A 197 12.04 3.71 31.13
CA ASP A 197 12.17 5.10 31.57
C ASP A 197 12.52 5.20 33.06
N ALA A 198 11.85 4.43 33.91
CA ALA A 198 12.13 4.43 35.34
C ALA A 198 13.54 3.88 35.65
N VAL A 199 13.98 2.84 34.94
CA VAL A 199 15.34 2.28 35.07
C VAL A 199 16.38 3.28 34.62
N ASP A 200 16.16 3.97 33.51
CA ASP A 200 17.07 4.98 32.97
C ASP A 200 17.13 6.22 33.88
N GLU A 201 15.99 6.66 34.43
CA GLU A 201 15.94 7.73 35.43
C GLU A 201 16.72 7.35 36.70
N TYR A 202 16.57 6.11 37.17
CA TYR A 202 17.33 5.60 38.31
C TYR A 202 18.84 5.54 38.01
N ALA A 203 19.23 5.03 36.84
CA ALA A 203 20.63 4.99 36.42
C ALA A 203 21.23 6.40 36.34
N SER A 204 20.51 7.34 35.74
CA SER A 204 20.88 8.75 35.66
C SER A 204 21.05 9.36 37.04
N TYR A 205 20.12 9.10 37.96
CA TYR A 205 20.20 9.56 39.34
C TYR A 205 21.47 9.05 40.04
N THR A 206 21.77 7.74 39.93
CA THR A 206 22.95 7.13 40.54
C THR A 206 24.27 7.66 39.97
N ALA A 207 24.36 7.79 38.64
CA ALA A 207 25.54 8.31 37.98
C ALA A 207 25.80 9.78 38.36
N GLU A 208 24.75 10.58 38.49
CA GLU A 208 24.88 11.95 38.95
C GLU A 208 25.29 12.04 40.42
N THR A 209 24.75 11.19 41.32
CA THR A 209 25.19 11.17 42.72
C THR A 209 26.67 10.85 42.85
N ASP A 210 27.16 9.87 42.10
CA ASP A 210 28.57 9.49 42.08
C ASP A 210 29.44 10.66 41.56
N MET A 211 28.97 11.38 40.53
CA MET A 211 29.66 12.56 40.01
C MET A 211 29.75 13.69 41.05
N TRP A 212 28.69 13.94 41.80
CA TRP A 212 28.70 14.96 42.86
C TRP A 212 29.61 14.58 44.02
N GLU A 213 29.66 13.30 44.40
CA GLU A 213 30.59 12.78 45.40
C GLU A 213 32.04 12.98 44.95
N LEU A 214 32.37 12.63 43.70
CA LEU A 214 33.69 12.81 43.12
C LEU A 214 34.11 14.30 43.10
N LEU A 215 33.19 15.19 42.76
CA LEU A 215 33.43 16.64 42.70
C LEU A 215 33.44 17.32 44.07
N GLN A 216 33.07 16.63 45.16
CA GLN A 216 32.93 17.18 46.52
C GLN A 216 32.04 18.44 46.56
N LYS A 217 31.04 18.51 45.68
CA LYS A 217 30.12 19.65 45.56
C LYS A 217 28.69 19.22 45.85
N ALA A 218 27.93 20.09 46.50
CA ALA A 218 26.52 19.84 46.73
C ALA A 218 25.70 20.09 45.45
N PRO A 219 24.75 19.21 45.09
CA PRO A 219 23.89 19.41 43.94
C PRO A 219 23.02 20.66 44.12
N PRO A 220 22.72 21.41 43.02
CA PRO A 220 22.00 22.68 43.08
C PRO A 220 20.50 22.56 43.42
N ALA A 221 19.91 21.36 43.37
CA ALA A 221 18.49 21.11 43.62
C ALA A 221 18.27 20.06 44.73
N GLN A 222 17.19 20.20 45.49
CA GLN A 222 16.76 19.22 46.49
C GLN A 222 16.30 17.95 45.79
N ARG A 223 17.16 16.94 45.79
CA ARG A 223 16.87 15.63 45.20
C ARG A 223 16.07 14.77 46.19
N PRO A 224 15.14 13.92 45.71
CA PRO A 224 14.49 12.94 46.57
C PRO A 224 15.54 12.05 47.23
N ARG A 225 15.35 11.77 48.51
CA ARG A 225 16.36 11.20 49.41
C ARG A 225 16.66 9.72 49.15
N THR A 226 15.75 9.03 48.47
CA THR A 226 15.90 7.62 48.07
C THR A 226 14.96 7.35 46.89
N VAL A 227 15.50 7.04 45.71
CA VAL A 227 14.70 6.51 44.60
C VAL A 227 14.71 4.98 44.71
N PRO A 228 13.54 4.32 44.87
CA PRO A 228 13.49 2.86 44.90
C PRO A 228 14.03 2.28 43.59
N ASN A 229 14.89 1.26 43.65
CA ASN A 229 15.47 0.64 42.45
C ASN A 229 14.36 -0.07 41.63
N PRO A 230 14.01 0.43 40.44
CA PRO A 230 12.93 -0.12 39.62
C PRO A 230 13.30 -1.46 38.98
N ALA A 231 14.58 -1.78 38.82
CA ALA A 231 15.05 -3.05 38.25
C ALA A 231 14.73 -4.27 39.14
N ARG A 232 14.31 -4.05 40.39
CA ARG A 232 13.81 -5.12 41.28
C ARG A 232 12.35 -5.50 41.02
N MET A 233 11.62 -4.72 40.23
CA MET A 233 10.23 -5.02 39.87
C MET A 233 10.21 -5.98 38.67
N ALA A 234 9.45 -7.07 38.79
CA ALA A 234 9.40 -8.10 37.76
C ALA A 234 8.81 -7.55 36.44
N LEU A 235 9.62 -7.57 35.39
CA LEU A 235 9.19 -7.28 34.02
C LEU A 235 8.28 -8.40 33.50
N GLN A 236 7.06 -8.06 33.15
CA GLN A 236 6.20 -8.91 32.33
C GLN A 236 6.72 -8.87 30.89
N ARG A 237 7.50 -9.88 30.51
CA ARG A 237 7.91 -10.08 29.10
C ARG A 237 6.70 -10.59 28.32
N SER A 238 6.25 -9.83 27.33
CA SER A 238 5.27 -10.31 26.36
C SER A 238 6.01 -11.06 25.24
N ASN A 239 5.57 -12.30 24.96
CA ASN A 239 6.02 -13.06 23.78
C ASN A 239 5.16 -12.77 22.54
N LEU A 240 4.27 -11.76 22.61
CA LEU A 240 3.42 -11.38 21.49
C LEU A 240 4.20 -10.45 20.57
N ASP A 241 4.66 -10.99 19.46
CA ASP A 241 5.28 -10.24 18.37
C ASP A 241 4.24 -9.85 17.29
N VAL A 242 4.51 -8.82 16.48
CA VAL A 242 3.63 -8.42 15.36
C VAL A 242 3.45 -9.61 14.42
N GLU A 243 4.55 -10.33 14.13
CA GLU A 243 4.57 -11.52 13.28
C GLU A 243 3.92 -12.75 13.92
N SER A 244 3.49 -12.67 15.19
CA SER A 244 2.59 -13.68 15.77
C SER A 244 1.13 -13.44 15.38
N LEU A 245 0.77 -12.20 15.05
CA LEU A 245 -0.59 -11.81 14.65
C LEU A 245 -0.89 -12.13 13.18
N TYR A 246 0.15 -12.34 12.39
CA TYR A 246 0.06 -12.77 11.01
C TYR A 246 1.03 -13.92 10.77
N ALA A 247 0.55 -15.02 10.18
CA ALA A 247 1.40 -16.13 9.76
C ALA A 247 2.20 -15.79 8.49
N MET A 248 2.80 -14.59 8.42
CA MET A 248 3.71 -14.26 7.33
C MET A 248 4.98 -15.05 7.58
N ASN A 249 5.09 -16.16 6.85
CA ASN A 249 6.33 -16.80 6.50
C ASN A 249 7.27 -17.15 7.66
N ARG A 250 6.77 -17.64 8.80
CA ARG A 250 7.63 -18.31 9.81
C ARG A 250 8.50 -19.45 9.22
N THR A 251 8.14 -19.90 8.02
CA THR A 251 8.75 -20.98 7.24
C THR A 251 9.52 -20.45 6.01
N TRP A 252 9.82 -19.15 5.89
CA TRP A 252 10.54 -18.63 4.72
C TRP A 252 11.93 -19.25 4.60
N ALA A 253 12.56 -19.44 5.76
CA ALA A 253 13.84 -20.09 5.90
C ALA A 253 13.77 -21.59 5.55
N ASP A 254 12.64 -22.25 5.82
CA ASP A 254 12.47 -23.69 5.52
C ASP A 254 12.40 -23.96 4.01
N GLY A 255 12.04 -22.97 3.20
CA GLY A 255 12.03 -23.05 1.73
C GLY A 255 13.32 -22.57 1.06
N LEU A 256 14.31 -22.10 1.84
CA LEU A 256 15.56 -21.55 1.33
C LEU A 256 16.70 -22.54 1.56
N GLU A 257 16.98 -23.36 0.54
CA GLU A 257 18.26 -24.08 0.47
C GLU A 257 19.35 -23.07 0.08
N TYR A 258 19.92 -22.41 1.09
CA TYR A 258 21.12 -21.61 0.90
C TYR A 258 22.29 -22.57 0.61
N GLN A 259 22.83 -22.49 -0.61
CA GLN A 259 24.13 -23.09 -0.95
C GLN A 259 25.12 -21.94 -1.11
N ALA A 260 26.22 -22.01 -0.37
CA ALA A 260 27.22 -20.97 -0.46
C ALA A 260 28.01 -21.12 -1.77
N GLU A 261 28.45 -20.01 -2.37
CA GLU A 261 29.16 -20.01 -3.66
C GLU A 261 30.40 -20.93 -3.65
N TRP A 262 31.06 -21.09 -2.49
CA TRP A 262 32.22 -21.96 -2.32
C TRP A 262 31.89 -23.46 -2.26
N GLU A 263 30.64 -23.86 -2.00
CA GLU A 263 30.18 -25.26 -2.01
C GLU A 263 29.91 -25.77 -3.44
N THR A 264 29.79 -24.87 -4.41
CA THR A 264 29.60 -25.20 -5.83
C THR A 264 30.91 -25.52 -6.56
N LEU A 265 32.07 -25.22 -5.95
CA LEU A 265 33.39 -25.39 -6.55
C LEU A 265 33.97 -26.79 -6.24
N HIS A 266 33.28 -27.85 -6.65
CA HIS A 266 33.90 -29.17 -6.83
C HIS A 266 34.40 -29.34 -8.27
N ARG A 267 35.41 -28.54 -8.66
CA ARG A 267 36.27 -28.92 -9.79
C ARG A 267 37.65 -29.25 -9.22
N PRO A 268 38.08 -30.52 -9.25
CA PRO A 268 39.42 -30.85 -8.80
C PRO A 268 40.41 -30.11 -9.70
N VAL A 269 41.29 -29.33 -9.07
CA VAL A 269 42.46 -28.76 -9.74
C VAL A 269 43.34 -29.95 -10.13
N GLU A 270 43.49 -30.20 -11.43
CA GLU A 270 44.42 -31.23 -11.92
C GLU A 270 45.84 -30.85 -11.48
N PRO A 271 46.59 -31.76 -10.83
CA PRO A 271 47.96 -31.47 -10.44
C PRO A 271 48.81 -31.36 -11.71
N VAL A 272 49.43 -30.19 -11.88
CA VAL A 272 50.46 -29.96 -12.90
C VAL A 272 51.65 -30.86 -12.58
N ASN A 273 51.84 -31.91 -13.38
CA ASN A 273 53.04 -32.74 -13.32
C ASN A 273 54.23 -31.88 -13.77
N HIS A 274 55.15 -31.64 -12.85
CA HIS A 274 56.41 -30.96 -13.12
C HIS A 274 57.39 -32.02 -13.63
N ASP A 275 57.43 -32.23 -14.94
CA ASP A 275 58.48 -33.01 -15.57
C ASP A 275 59.81 -32.26 -15.36
N THR A 276 60.75 -32.95 -14.72
CA THR A 276 62.12 -32.52 -14.51
C THR A 276 62.96 -33.14 -15.62
N GLU A 277 63.20 -32.39 -16.69
CA GLU A 277 64.28 -32.66 -17.63
C GLU A 277 65.51 -31.86 -17.16
N ASP A 278 66.31 -32.49 -16.31
CA ASP A 278 67.71 -32.11 -16.11
C ASP A 278 68.54 -32.86 -17.16
N ASP A 279 69.04 -32.13 -18.17
CA ASP A 279 70.15 -32.56 -19.02
C ASP A 279 71.21 -31.44 -19.11
N ASP A 280 72.45 -31.87 -18.90
CA ASP A 280 73.75 -31.24 -19.20
C ASP A 280 74.24 -30.01 -18.40
N ASN A 281 75.15 -30.26 -17.42
CA ASN A 281 76.62 -30.15 -17.62
C ASN A 281 77.41 -30.49 -16.33
#